data_AF-A0A524H2W2-F1
#
_entry.id   AF-A0A524H2W2-F1
#
_cell.length_a   1.000
_cell.length_b   1.000
_cell.length_c   1.000
_cell.angle_alpha   90.00
_cell.angle_beta   90.00
_cell.angle_gamma   90.00
#
_symmetry.space_group_name_H-M   'P 1'
#
loop_
_entity.id
_entity.type
_entity.pdbx_description
1 polymer ?
#
loop_
_entity_poly.entity_id
_entity_poly.type
_entity_poly.pdbx_seq_one_letter_code
_entity_poly.pdbx_strand_id
1 'polypeptide(L)'
;MTTHPRHFSRLLAFGVALACLLTAATALGLEHAFIGVNYGPFHRAGPSPDLTSHLPTEQILADLGAISTAGFRHVRTFGLDNGLGQIVPLGQRRFPHLKFFLGVYVCAL
;
A
#
# COMPACT_ATOMS: atom_id res chain seq x y z
N MET A 1 30.29 28.93 -41.94
CA MET A 1 29.83 28.28 -40.70
C MET A 1 28.84 27.19 -41.07
N THR A 2 29.33 25.98 -41.31
CA THR A 2 28.50 24.81 -41.68
C THR A 2 28.33 23.94 -40.43
N THR A 3 27.19 24.06 -39.77
CA THR A 3 26.81 23.17 -38.67
C THR A 3 26.51 21.78 -39.23
N HIS A 4 27.32 20.79 -38.83
CA HIS A 4 27.29 19.44 -39.37
C HIS A 4 25.98 18.70 -39.02
N PRO A 5 25.25 18.13 -40.00
CA PRO A 5 23.96 17.46 -39.80
C PRO A 5 24.04 16.17 -38.95
N ARG A 6 25.24 15.62 -38.78
CA ARG A 6 25.49 14.36 -38.05
C ARG A 6 25.25 14.45 -36.54
N HIS A 7 25.41 15.63 -35.94
CA HIS A 7 25.15 15.81 -34.50
C HIS A 7 23.66 15.84 -34.19
N PHE A 8 22.85 16.42 -35.08
CA PHE A 8 21.40 16.49 -34.94
C PHE A 8 20.76 15.09 -35.02
N SER A 9 21.22 14.25 -35.94
CA SER A 9 20.71 12.87 -36.08
C SER A 9 21.02 11.98 -34.88
N ARG A 10 22.17 12.17 -34.22
CA ARG A 10 22.55 11.40 -33.02
C ARG A 10 21.71 11.79 -31.80
N LEU A 11 21.44 13.08 -31.62
CA LEU A 11 20.59 13.58 -30.55
C LEU A 11 19.14 13.11 -30.71
N LEU A 12 18.62 13.11 -31.94
CA LEU A 12 17.28 12.60 -32.24
C LEU A 12 17.16 11.09 -31.96
N ALA A 13 18.15 10.30 -32.39
CA ALA A 13 18.18 8.86 -32.14
C ALA A 13 18.23 8.52 -30.64
N PHE A 14 19.00 9.29 -29.85
CA PHE A 14 19.06 9.12 -28.40
C PHE A 14 17.72 9.46 -27.72
N GLY A 15 17.07 10.55 -28.15
CA GLY A 15 15.77 10.96 -27.63
C GLY A 15 14.68 9.92 -27.90
N VAL A 16 14.66 9.34 -29.10
CA VAL A 16 13.70 8.29 -29.47
C VAL A 16 13.95 7.01 -28.67
N ALA A 17 15.21 6.58 -28.55
CA ALA A 17 15.55 5.39 -27.76
C ALA A 17 15.15 5.55 -26.28
N LEU A 18 15.40 6.71 -25.67
CA LEU A 18 15.01 7.00 -24.30
C LEU A 18 13.48 7.02 -24.13
N ALA A 19 12.75 7.62 -25.06
CA ALA A 19 11.29 7.63 -25.05
C ALA A 19 10.71 6.21 -25.17
N CYS A 20 11.28 5.36 -26.03
CA CYS A 20 10.89 3.95 -26.17
C CYS A 20 11.20 3.12 -24.91
N LEU A 21 12.33 3.37 -24.23
CA LEU A 21 12.67 2.72 -22.97
C LEU A 21 11.72 3.11 -21.83
N LEU A 22 11.35 4.40 -21.76
CA LEU A 22 10.42 4.92 -20.76
C LEU A 22 8.98 4.42 -20.99
N THR A 23 8.53 4.30 -22.24
CA THR A 23 7.21 3.72 -22.57
C THR A 23 7.18 2.19 -22.46
N ALA A 24 8.30 1.51 -22.68
CA ALA A 24 8.41 0.08 -22.43
C ALA A 24 8.26 -0.24 -20.94
N ALA A 25 8.80 0.58 -20.04
CA ALA A 25 8.67 0.37 -18.60
C ALA A 25 7.21 0.45 -18.12
N THR A 26 6.43 1.40 -18.65
CA THR A 26 4.99 1.52 -18.35
C THR A 26 4.18 0.41 -19.01
N ALA A 27 4.50 0.04 -20.27
CA ALA A 27 3.83 -1.06 -20.98
C ALA A 27 4.12 -2.45 -20.38
N LEU A 28 5.27 -2.63 -19.73
CA LEU A 28 5.63 -3.85 -18.99
C LEU A 28 4.95 -3.94 -17.60
N GLY A 29 4.12 -2.96 -17.23
CA GLY A 29 3.41 -2.99 -15.95
C GLY A 29 4.35 -2.89 -14.75
N LEU A 30 5.49 -2.21 -14.88
CA LEU A 30 6.37 -1.88 -13.74
C LEU A 30 5.78 -0.81 -12.81
N GLU A 31 4.53 -0.38 -13.04
CA GLU A 31 3.70 0.23 -12.00
C GLU A 31 3.60 -0.75 -10.82
N HIS A 32 3.79 -0.26 -9.59
CA HIS A 32 3.69 -1.13 -8.40
C HIS A 32 2.28 -1.73 -8.36
N ALA A 33 2.18 -3.04 -8.59
CA ALA A 33 0.91 -3.76 -8.51
C ALA A 33 0.20 -3.40 -7.20
N PHE A 34 -1.10 -3.11 -7.28
CA PHE A 34 -1.89 -2.86 -6.08
C PHE A 34 -2.00 -4.16 -5.27
N ILE A 35 -1.12 -4.32 -4.27
CA ILE A 35 -1.12 -5.47 -3.37
C ILE A 35 -1.73 -5.03 -2.05
N GLY A 36 -3.03 -5.31 -1.89
CA GLY A 36 -3.83 -4.93 -0.74
C GLY A 36 -4.47 -6.11 -0.02
N VAL A 37 -4.75 -5.95 1.27
CA VAL A 37 -5.39 -6.97 2.11
C VAL A 37 -6.46 -6.37 3.00
N ASN A 38 -7.53 -7.12 3.22
CA ASN A 38 -8.55 -6.83 4.23
C ASN A 38 -8.07 -7.34 5.58
N TYR A 39 -8.08 -6.50 6.61
CA TYR A 39 -7.59 -6.84 7.93
C TYR A 39 -8.67 -6.66 9.00
N GLY A 40 -8.97 -7.78 9.67
CA GLY A 40 -9.77 -7.85 10.89
C GLY A 40 -9.00 -8.66 11.94
N PRO A 41 -8.82 -8.15 13.16
CA PRO A 41 -7.92 -8.76 14.15
C PRO A 41 -8.60 -9.81 15.03
N PHE A 42 -9.76 -10.33 14.60
CA PHE A 42 -10.60 -11.28 15.34
C PHE A 42 -10.39 -12.73 14.87
N HIS A 43 -9.14 -13.11 14.62
CA HIS A 43 -8.77 -14.47 14.18
C HIS A 43 -8.30 -15.38 15.32
N ARG A 44 -8.05 -14.82 16.51
CA ARG A 44 -7.71 -15.57 17.73
C ARG A 44 -8.94 -15.83 18.58
N ALA A 45 -8.91 -16.89 19.38
CA ALA A 45 -9.94 -17.15 20.38
C ALA A 45 -9.99 -16.00 21.41
N GLY A 46 -11.20 -15.55 21.76
CA GLY A 46 -11.44 -14.47 22.74
C GLY A 46 -11.97 -13.19 22.09
N PRO A 47 -11.15 -12.42 21.35
CA PRO A 47 -11.61 -11.21 20.67
C PRO A 47 -12.72 -11.51 19.66
N SER A 48 -13.84 -10.82 19.79
CA SER A 48 -14.97 -10.90 18.88
C SER A 48 -15.35 -9.49 18.40
N PRO A 49 -15.79 -9.33 17.15
CA PRO A 49 -16.33 -8.05 16.67
C PRO A 49 -17.61 -7.64 17.40
N ASP A 50 -18.36 -8.59 17.95
CA ASP A 50 -19.67 -8.35 18.59
C ASP A 50 -19.57 -8.11 20.11
N LEU A 51 -18.40 -8.34 20.70
CA LEU A 51 -18.15 -8.15 22.13
C LEU A 51 -17.18 -6.98 22.33
N THR A 52 -17.26 -6.30 23.48
CA THR A 52 -16.26 -5.31 23.90
C THR A 52 -14.94 -6.03 24.14
N SER A 53 -14.16 -6.19 23.07
CA SER A 53 -12.94 -6.97 23.07
C SER A 53 -11.76 -6.06 23.36
N HIS A 54 -11.03 -6.36 24.44
CA HIS A 54 -9.71 -5.80 24.64
C HIS A 54 -8.80 -6.41 23.57
N LEU A 55 -8.56 -5.66 22.49
CA LEU A 55 -7.69 -6.09 21.42
C LEU A 55 -6.22 -5.75 21.77
N PRO A 56 -5.35 -6.75 22.00
CA PRO A 56 -3.99 -6.48 22.46
C PRO A 56 -3.16 -5.79 21.38
N THR A 57 -2.49 -4.70 21.75
CA THR A 57 -1.55 -3.97 20.87
C THR A 57 -0.52 -4.89 20.21
N GLU A 58 0.02 -5.84 20.98
CA GLU A 58 1.05 -6.77 20.48
C GLU A 58 0.53 -7.67 19.37
N GLN A 59 -0.73 -8.11 19.46
CA GLN A 59 -1.35 -8.88 18.39
C GLN A 59 -1.45 -8.03 17.11
N ILE A 60 -1.93 -6.79 17.22
CA ILE A 60 -2.06 -5.89 16.07
C ILE A 60 -0.70 -5.68 15.40
N LEU A 61 0.35 -5.44 16.19
CA LEU A 61 1.69 -5.23 15.66
C LEU A 61 2.26 -6.49 15.00
N ALA A 62 2.02 -7.67 15.57
CA ALA A 62 2.43 -8.94 14.97
C ALA A 62 1.74 -9.18 13.62
N ASP A 63 0.41 -8.95 13.57
CA ASP A 63 -0.38 -9.14 12.36
C ASP A 63 0.04 -8.17 11.25
N LEU A 64 0.21 -6.88 11.57
CA LEU A 64 0.70 -5.87 10.61
C LEU A 64 2.13 -6.16 10.15
N GLY A 65 2.98 -6.70 11.02
CA GLY A 65 4.31 -7.17 10.67
C GLY A 65 4.29 -8.32 9.66
N ALA A 66 3.40 -9.30 9.86
CA ALA A 66 3.20 -10.40 8.93
C ALA A 66 2.67 -9.91 7.57
N ILE A 67 1.67 -9.03 7.58
CA ILE A 67 1.11 -8.40 6.36
C ILE A 67 2.21 -7.65 5.59
N SER A 68 3.00 -6.84 6.27
CA SER A 68 4.12 -6.11 5.66
C SER A 68 5.15 -7.04 5.03
N THR A 69 5.53 -8.10 5.75
CA THR A 69 6.54 -9.08 5.32
C THR A 69 6.06 -9.89 4.12
N ALA A 70 4.75 -10.17 4.04
CA ALA A 70 4.13 -10.84 2.90
C ALA A 70 4.05 -9.96 1.62
N GLY A 71 4.54 -8.72 1.67
CA GLY A 71 4.63 -7.84 0.50
C GLY A 71 3.42 -6.92 0.30
N PHE A 72 2.40 -6.99 1.15
CA PHE A 72 1.28 -6.06 1.10
C PHE A 72 1.74 -4.63 1.41
N ARG A 73 1.09 -3.67 0.74
CA ARG A 73 1.33 -2.22 0.91
C ARG A 73 0.07 -1.45 1.28
N HIS A 74 -1.08 -2.06 1.10
CA HIS A 74 -2.39 -1.47 1.37
C HIS A 74 -3.17 -2.35 2.33
N VAL A 75 -3.71 -1.77 3.41
CA VAL A 75 -4.47 -2.49 4.44
C VAL A 75 -5.83 -1.83 4.58
N ARG A 76 -6.90 -2.57 4.37
CA ARG A 76 -8.28 -2.10 4.60
C ARG A 76 -8.77 -2.56 5.96
N THR A 77 -9.23 -1.62 6.78
CA THR A 77 -9.93 -1.87 8.05
C THR A 77 -11.43 -1.59 7.89
N PHE A 78 -12.25 -2.01 8.86
CA PHE A 78 -13.71 -2.03 8.71
C PHE A 78 -14.48 -1.12 9.70
N GLY A 79 -13.79 -0.54 10.68
CA GLY A 79 -14.41 0.32 11.67
C GLY A 79 -13.40 0.88 12.67
N LEU A 80 -13.92 1.58 13.69
CA LEU A 80 -13.14 2.18 14.78
C LEU A 80 -13.51 1.62 16.16
N ASP A 81 -14.65 0.94 16.26
CA ASP A 81 -15.21 0.40 17.50
C ASP A 81 -14.42 -0.80 18.01
N ASN A 82 -14.69 -1.24 19.24
CA ASN A 82 -14.15 -2.47 19.84
C ASN A 82 -12.61 -2.60 19.71
N GLY A 83 -11.91 -1.49 19.92
CA GLY A 83 -10.45 -1.46 19.87
C GLY A 83 -9.86 -1.47 18.45
N LEU A 84 -10.64 -1.28 17.39
CA LEU A 84 -10.12 -1.16 16.02
C LEU A 84 -9.46 0.22 15.77
N GLY A 85 -9.87 1.27 16.49
CA GLY A 85 -9.35 2.62 16.32
C GLY A 85 -7.84 2.79 16.57
N GLN A 86 -7.19 1.83 17.23
CA GLN A 86 -5.73 1.82 17.44
C GLN A 86 -4.94 1.28 16.24
N ILE A 87 -5.57 0.56 15.29
CA ILE A 87 -4.86 -0.10 14.19
C ILE A 87 -4.09 0.89 13.33
N VAL A 88 -4.75 1.95 12.86
CA VAL A 88 -4.12 2.94 11.96
C VAL A 88 -3.00 3.70 12.66
N PRO A 89 -3.18 4.27 13.88
CA PRO A 89 -2.09 4.91 14.61
C PRO A 89 -0.89 3.99 14.90
N LEU A 90 -1.13 2.73 15.28
CA LEU A 90 -0.06 1.76 15.51
C LEU A 90 0.69 1.43 14.22
N GLY A 91 -0.06 1.20 13.15
CA GLY A 91 0.47 0.90 11.83
C GLY A 91 1.34 2.03 11.28
N GLN A 92 0.86 3.27 11.32
CA GLN A 92 1.61 4.44 10.85
C GLN A 92 2.91 4.66 11.63
N ARG A 93 2.92 4.41 12.95
CA ARG A 93 4.13 4.54 13.77
C ARG A 93 5.16 3.45 13.49
N ARG A 94 4.73 2.19 13.34
CA ARG A 94 5.64 1.04 13.28
C ARG A 94 5.98 0.57 11.86
N PHE A 95 5.07 0.81 10.91
CA PHE A 95 5.15 0.34 9.52
C PHE A 95 4.78 1.48 8.56
N PRO A 96 5.62 2.54 8.45
CA PRO A 96 5.28 3.77 7.73
C PRO A 96 5.07 3.59 6.22
N HIS A 97 5.47 2.45 5.65
CA HIS A 97 5.25 2.09 4.25
C HIS A 97 3.88 1.46 3.98
N LEU A 98 3.13 1.06 5.01
CA LEU A 98 1.76 0.58 4.86
C LEU A 98 0.80 1.76 4.73
N LYS A 99 -0.06 1.71 3.71
CA LYS A 99 -1.17 2.64 3.53
C LYS A 99 -2.45 2.01 4.05
N PHE A 100 -3.25 2.79 4.78
CA PHE A 100 -4.47 2.31 5.41
C PHE A 100 -5.71 2.89 4.73
N PHE A 101 -6.65 2.02 4.39
CA PHE A 101 -8.01 2.37 3.99
C PHE A 101 -8.92 2.16 5.19
N LEU A 102 -9.31 3.26 5.83
CA LEU A 102 -10.16 3.22 7.01
C LEU A 102 -11.63 3.04 6.61
N GLY A 103 -12.21 1.89 6.92
CA GLY A 103 -13.66 1.69 6.86
C GLY A 103 -14.35 2.45 7.98
N VAL A 104 -15.39 3.20 7.64
CA VAL A 104 -16.28 3.85 8.60
C VAL A 104 -17.65 3.19 8.45
N TYR A 105 -18.07 2.47 9.48
CA TYR A 105 -19.40 1.88 9.56
C TYR A 105 -20.33 2.86 10.28
N VAL A 106 -21.40 3.27 9.61
CA VAL A 106 -22.44 4.13 10.17
C VAL A 106 -23.75 3.37 10.10
N CYS A 107 -24.33 3.04 11.25
CA CYS A 107 -25.72 2.60 11.30
C CYS A 107 -26.62 3.79 10.98
N ALA A 108 -27.27 3.77 9.82
CA ALA A 108 -28.44 4.61 9.60
C ALA A 108 -29.60 4.00 10.40
N LEU A 109 -30.07 4.72 11.41
CA LEU A 109 -31.32 4.44 12.12
C LEU A 109 -32.52 4.72 11.22
#